data_AF-A0A954SGH5-F1
#
_entry.id   AF-A0A954SGH5-F1
#
_cell.length_a   1.000
_cell.length_b   1.000
_cell.length_c   1.000
_cell.angle_alpha   90.00
_cell.angle_beta   90.00
_cell.angle_gamma   90.00
#
_symmetry.space_group_name_H-M   'P 1'
#
loop_
_entity.id
_entity.type
_entity.pdbx_description
1 polymer ?
#
loop_
_entity_poly.entity_id
_entity_poly.type
_entity_poly.pdbx_seq_one_letter_code
_entity_poly.pdbx_strand_id
1 'polypeptide(L)'
;MKNDISKSDRIRNYLKTHPNAKPKEIAEALESYEISYPLIAKLCQAERQSRTVTRRKPRATSVTAAGSVDVQMMESGIQFVEAAGGLENAREVLSVIERIWSARDGITQPS
;
A
#
# COMPACT_ATOMS: atom_id res chain seq x y z
N MET A 1 1.71 26.73 -11.51
CA MET A 1 0.63 26.17 -12.36
C MET A 1 -0.46 25.66 -11.43
N LYS A 2 -1.68 26.19 -11.52
CA LYS A 2 -2.82 25.73 -10.71
C LYS A 2 -3.24 24.39 -11.29
N ASN A 3 -2.95 23.30 -10.58
CA ASN A 3 -3.32 21.96 -11.03
C ASN A 3 -4.78 21.76 -10.68
N ASP A 4 -5.68 22.22 -11.56
CA ASP A 4 -7.11 21.97 -11.45
C ASP A 4 -7.35 20.47 -11.61
N ILE A 5 -7.32 19.77 -10.46
CA ILE A 5 -7.51 18.32 -10.39
C ILE A 5 -8.86 18.00 -11.03
N SER A 6 -8.80 17.31 -12.17
CA SER A 6 -9.97 16.92 -12.95
C SER A 6 -10.85 15.96 -12.16
N LYS A 7 -12.15 15.92 -12.45
CA LYS A 7 -13.13 15.05 -11.75
C LYS A 7 -12.65 13.58 -11.67
N SER A 8 -12.09 13.06 -12.76
CA SER A 8 -11.51 11.70 -12.82
C SER A 8 -10.26 11.52 -11.95
N ASP A 9 -9.46 12.57 -11.82
CA ASP A 9 -8.23 12.55 -11.04
C ASP A 9 -8.53 12.62 -9.53
N ARG A 10 -9.61 13.32 -9.14
CA ARG A 10 -10.16 13.25 -7.77
C ARG A 10 -10.61 11.84 -7.40
N ILE A 11 -11.33 11.15 -8.29
CA ILE A 11 -11.74 9.76 -8.06
C ILE A 11 -10.50 8.86 -7.93
N ARG A 12 -9.51 9.03 -8.81
CA ARG A 12 -8.27 8.24 -8.77
C ARG A 12 -7.50 8.46 -7.48
N ASN A 13 -7.38 9.71 -7.02
CA ASN A 13 -6.73 10.02 -5.75
C ASN A 13 -7.49 9.42 -4.56
N TYR A 14 -8.81 9.50 -4.56
CA TYR A 14 -9.65 8.90 -3.53
C TYR A 14 -9.56 7.36 -3.52
N LEU A 15 -9.47 6.73 -4.70
CA LEU A 15 -9.24 5.28 -4.82
C LEU A 15 -7.84 4.84 -4.37
N LYS A 16 -6.84 5.73 -4.40
CA LYS A 16 -5.50 5.46 -3.86
C LYS A 16 -5.52 5.42 -2.34
N THR A 17 -6.20 6.37 -1.70
CA THR A 17 -6.31 6.42 -0.23
C THR A 17 -7.33 5.41 0.32
N HIS A 18 -8.34 5.06 -0.47
CA HIS A 18 -9.36 4.08 -0.12
C HIS A 18 -9.47 2.97 -1.19
N PRO A 19 -8.52 2.01 -1.20
CA PRO A 19 -8.40 0.99 -2.26
C PRO A 19 -9.56 -0.01 -2.35
N ASN A 20 -10.51 0.05 -1.41
CA ASN A 20 -11.71 -0.79 -1.35
C ASN A 20 -13.01 0.03 -1.23
N ALA A 21 -12.97 1.36 -1.44
CA ALA A 21 -14.16 2.19 -1.38
C ALA A 21 -15.20 1.75 -2.42
N LYS A 22 -16.45 1.63 -1.98
CA LYS A 22 -17.56 1.28 -2.88
C LYS A 22 -17.90 2.48 -3.76
N PRO A 23 -18.37 2.28 -5.01
CA PRO A 23 -18.80 3.37 -5.88
C PRO A 23 -19.82 4.31 -5.23
N LYS A 24 -20.69 3.78 -4.35
CA LYS A 24 -21.64 4.54 -3.56
C LYS A 24 -20.95 5.50 -2.56
N GLU A 25 -19.96 5.02 -1.82
CA GLU A 25 -19.20 5.84 -0.87
C GLU A 25 -18.35 6.90 -1.57
N ILE A 26 -17.83 6.59 -2.76
CA ILE A 26 -17.09 7.56 -3.58
C ILE A 26 -18.03 8.64 -4.11
N ALA A 27 -19.28 8.30 -4.45
CA ALA A 27 -20.29 9.26 -4.88
C ALA A 27 -20.72 10.18 -3.73
N GLU A 28 -20.90 9.64 -2.54
CA GLU A 28 -21.20 10.43 -1.32
C GLU A 28 -20.01 11.33 -0.95
N ALA A 29 -18.78 10.81 -0.98
CA ALA A 29 -17.58 11.58 -0.64
C ALA A 29 -17.21 12.65 -1.68
N LEU A 30 -17.62 12.48 -2.93
CA LEU A 30 -17.35 13.42 -4.03
C LEU A 30 -18.63 14.12 -4.53
N GLU A 31 -19.69 14.14 -3.72
CA GLU A 31 -20.99 14.74 -4.07
C GLU A 31 -20.83 16.24 -4.37
N SER A 32 -19.99 16.95 -3.62
CA SER A 32 -19.69 18.37 -3.81
C SER A 32 -19.10 18.73 -5.19
N TYR A 33 -18.69 17.73 -5.98
CA TYR A 33 -18.08 17.94 -7.29
C TYR A 33 -18.97 17.51 -8.46
N GLU A 34 -20.24 17.16 -8.19
CA GLU A 34 -21.23 16.71 -9.17
C GLU A 34 -20.61 15.72 -10.18
N ILE A 35 -20.03 14.64 -9.62
CA ILE A 35 -19.38 13.63 -10.42
C ILE A 35 -20.39 12.54 -10.76
N SER A 36 -20.52 12.25 -12.05
CA SER A 36 -21.49 11.28 -12.54
C SER A 36 -21.18 9.86 -12.04
N TYR A 37 -22.17 9.20 -11.42
CA TYR A 37 -22.08 7.81 -10.94
C TYR A 37 -21.48 6.80 -11.97
N PRO A 38 -21.86 6.81 -13.27
CA PRO A 38 -21.24 5.92 -14.27
C PRO A 38 -19.73 6.15 -14.45
N LEU A 39 -19.22 7.38 -14.24
CA LEU A 39 -17.79 7.67 -14.31
C LEU A 39 -17.03 7.05 -13.13
N ILE A 40 -17.61 7.12 -11.92
CA ILE A 40 -17.07 6.50 -10.70
C ILE A 40 -17.00 4.98 -10.86
N ALA A 41 -18.08 4.35 -11.36
CA ALA A 41 -18.13 2.92 -11.58
C ALA A 41 -17.08 2.44 -12.59
N LYS A 42 -16.91 3.16 -13.71
CA LYS A 42 -15.87 2.86 -14.70
C LYS A 42 -14.46 2.96 -14.13
N LEU A 43 -14.17 4.00 -13.34
CA LEU A 43 -12.84 4.21 -12.76
C LEU A 43 -12.53 3.19 -11.66
N CYS A 44 -13.51 2.82 -10.84
CA CYS A 44 -13.36 1.75 -9.85
C CYS A 44 -13.09 0.39 -10.52
N GLN A 45 -13.81 0.06 -11.59
CA GLN A 45 -13.56 -1.13 -12.42
C GLN A 45 -12.16 -1.09 -13.05
N ALA A 46 -11.76 0.03 -13.64
CA ALA A 46 -10.46 0.20 -14.27
C ALA A 46 -9.30 0.03 -13.29
N GLU A 47 -9.36 0.63 -12.10
CA GLU A 47 -8.34 0.43 -11.04
C GLU A 47 -8.23 -1.03 -10.61
N ARG A 48 -9.37 -1.73 -10.47
CA ARG A 48 -9.40 -3.14 -10.07
C ARG A 48 -8.88 -4.08 -11.18
N GLN A 49 -9.17 -3.75 -12.44
CA GLN A 49 -8.62 -4.46 -13.60
C GLN A 49 -7.12 -4.24 -13.73
N SER A 50 -6.62 -3.02 -13.56
CA SER A 50 -5.18 -2.71 -13.55
C SER A 50 -4.41 -3.54 -12.52
N ARG A 51 -5.00 -3.77 -11.32
CA ARG A 51 -4.41 -4.65 -10.30
C ARG A 51 -4.41 -6.13 -10.68
N THR A 52 -5.32 -6.55 -11.55
CA THR A 52 -5.44 -7.95 -11.99
C THR A 52 -4.57 -8.25 -13.21
N VAL A 53 -4.29 -7.25 -14.05
CA VAL A 53 -3.55 -7.43 -15.32
C VAL A 53 -2.04 -7.61 -15.12
N THR A 54 -1.48 -7.29 -13.94
CA THR A 54 -0.10 -7.67 -13.58
C THR A 54 0.11 -9.18 -13.41
N ARG A 55 -0.95 -10.00 -13.47
CA ARG A 55 -0.85 -11.47 -13.38
C ARG A 55 -1.31 -12.19 -14.65
N ARG A 56 -0.68 -11.88 -15.78
CA ARG A 56 -0.59 -12.83 -16.91
C ARG A 56 0.86 -13.00 -17.33
N LYS A 57 1.58 -13.85 -16.58
CA LYS A 57 2.80 -14.50 -17.06
C LYS A 57 2.48 -15.98 -17.28
N PRO A 58 2.79 -16.55 -18.46
CA PRO A 58 2.65 -17.99 -18.67
C PRO A 58 3.62 -18.75 -17.77
N ARG A 59 3.14 -19.90 -17.31
CA ARG A 59 3.79 -20.95 -16.53
C ARG A 59 5.26 -21.17 -16.90
N ALA A 60 6.16 -20.96 -15.94
CA ALA A 60 7.45 -21.63 -15.88
C ALA A 60 7.92 -21.76 -14.43
N THR A 61 8.22 -22.98 -14.05
CA THR A 61 8.79 -23.43 -12.78
C THR A 61 10.15 -22.75 -12.51
N SER A 62 10.36 -22.24 -11.29
CA SER A 62 11.68 -22.00 -10.64
C SER A 62 11.40 -21.52 -9.22
N VAL A 63 11.51 -22.36 -8.19
CA VAL A 63 12.73 -22.62 -7.40
C VAL A 63 13.36 -21.32 -6.88
N THR A 64 13.17 -21.10 -5.57
CA THR A 64 13.89 -20.21 -4.63
C THR A 64 14.80 -19.11 -5.20
N ALA A 65 14.48 -17.86 -4.86
CA ALA A 65 15.46 -16.79 -4.75
C ALA A 65 15.21 -16.00 -3.45
N ALA A 66 15.98 -16.36 -2.42
CA ALA A 66 16.34 -15.42 -1.38
C ALA A 66 17.06 -14.23 -2.04
N GLY A 67 16.67 -13.00 -1.67
CA GLY A 67 17.49 -11.81 -1.94
C GLY A 67 16.97 -10.78 -2.95
N SER A 68 15.70 -10.83 -3.37
CA SER A 68 15.11 -9.68 -4.06
C SER A 68 14.36 -8.82 -3.06
N VAL A 69 14.98 -7.73 -2.59
CA VAL A 69 14.24 -6.69 -1.86
C VAL A 69 13.28 -6.06 -2.86
N ASP A 70 11.99 -6.36 -2.69
CA ASP A 70 10.93 -5.80 -3.53
C ASP A 70 10.83 -4.29 -3.33
N VAL A 71 10.54 -3.54 -4.39
CA VAL A 71 10.44 -2.07 -4.34
C VAL A 71 9.39 -1.61 -3.31
N GLN A 72 8.31 -2.37 -3.14
CA GLN A 72 7.29 -2.09 -2.14
C GLN A 72 7.82 -2.26 -0.70
N MET A 73 8.78 -3.18 -0.50
CA MET A 73 9.47 -3.36 0.77
C MET A 73 10.41 -2.18 1.06
N MET A 74 11.04 -1.61 0.03
CA MET A 74 11.85 -0.40 0.18
C MET A 74 10.99 0.81 0.55
N GLU A 75 9.83 1.01 -0.10
CA GLU A 75 8.90 2.09 0.26
C GLU A 75 8.41 1.98 1.71
N SER A 76 8.11 0.75 2.16
CA SER A 76 7.71 0.50 3.55
C SER A 76 8.85 0.79 4.53
N GLY A 77 10.09 0.45 4.17
CA GLY A 77 11.28 0.78 4.96
C GLY A 77 11.53 2.28 5.06
N ILE A 78 11.31 3.03 3.97
CA ILE A 78 11.43 4.49 3.97
C ILE A 78 10.37 5.12 4.89
N GLN A 79 9.12 4.70 4.78
CA GLN A 79 8.04 5.19 5.65
C GLN A 79 8.33 4.92 7.14
N PHE A 80 8.92 3.77 7.46
CA PHE A 80 9.33 3.46 8.83
C PHE A 80 10.43 4.40 9.33
N VAL A 81 11.44 4.66 8.49
CA VAL A 81 12.54 5.58 8.83
C VAL A 81 12.02 7.01 9.03
N GLU A 82 11.08 7.46 8.20
CA GLU A 82 10.41 8.75 8.36
C GLU A 82 9.57 8.81 9.64
N ALA A 83 8.79 7.77 9.93
CA ALA A 83 7.96 7.69 11.14
C ALA A 83 8.79 7.64 12.43
N ALA A 84 9.96 7.02 12.40
CA ALA A 84 10.92 7.03 13.51
C ALA A 84 11.61 8.39 13.68
N GLY A 85 11.48 9.32 12.73
CA GLY A 85 12.14 10.63 12.77
C GLY A 85 13.60 10.59 12.32
N GLY A 86 13.99 9.59 11.53
CA GLY A 86 15.34 9.44 10.98
C GLY A 86 15.90 8.03 11.11
N LEU A 87 16.99 7.77 10.38
CA LEU A 87 17.61 6.44 10.29
C LEU A 87 18.20 5.97 11.63
N GLU A 88 18.74 6.89 12.42
CA GLU A 88 19.30 6.59 13.74
C GLU A 88 18.22 6.13 14.73
N ASN A 89 17.11 6.87 14.83
CA ASN A 89 15.97 6.50 15.66
C ASN A 89 15.34 5.17 15.20
N ALA A 90 15.26 4.94 13.88
CA ALA A 90 14.75 3.69 13.32
C ALA A 90 15.58 2.48 13.78
N ARG A 91 16.91 2.62 13.85
CA ARG A 91 17.81 1.58 14.37
C ARG A 91 17.61 1.34 15.87
N GLU A 92 17.42 2.39 16.65
CA GLU A 92 17.16 2.26 18.08
C GLU A 92 15.84 1.51 18.34
N VAL A 93 14.77 1.85 17.61
CA VAL A 93 13.49 1.16 17.67
C VAL A 93 13.63 -0.31 17.30
N LEU A 94 14.37 -0.63 16.23
CA LEU A 94 14.63 -2.01 15.83
C LEU A 94 15.40 -2.77 16.92
N SER A 95 16.37 -2.14 17.57
CA SER A 95 17.11 -2.75 18.68
C SER A 95 16.21 -3.09 19.88
N VAL A 96 15.25 -2.21 20.21
CA VAL A 96 14.24 -2.48 21.25
C VAL A 96 13.32 -3.62 20.85
N ILE A 97 12.88 -3.66 19.59
CA ILE A 97 12.05 -4.76 19.06
C ILE A 97 12.82 -6.08 19.14
N GLU A 98 14.08 -6.12 18.71
CA GLU A 98 14.94 -7.31 18.82
C GLU A 98 15.07 -7.79 20.26
N ARG A 99 15.23 -6.87 21.22
CA ARG A 99 15.27 -7.21 22.66
C ARG A 99 13.96 -7.83 23.16
N ILE A 100 12.81 -7.29 22.74
CA ILE A 100 11.49 -7.83 23.10
C ILE A 100 11.28 -9.22 22.50
N TRP A 101 11.71 -9.42 21.25
CA TRP A 101 11.63 -10.72 20.58
C TRP A 101 12.56 -11.75 21.22
N SER A 102 13.80 -11.37 21.56
CA SER A 102 14.74 -12.24 22.27
C SER A 102 14.21 -12.63 23.66
N ALA A 103 13.63 -11.69 24.41
CA ALA A 103 13.01 -11.98 25.70
C ALA A 103 11.78 -12.90 25.58
N ARG A 104 11.07 -12.86 24.44
CA ARG A 104 9.91 -13.70 24.15
C ARG A 104 10.30 -15.12 23.70
N ASP A 105 11.41 -15.26 22.97
CA ASP A 105 11.91 -16.56 22.49
C ASP A 105 12.67 -17.35 23.57
N GLY A 106 13.29 -16.65 24.54
CA GLY A 106 13.99 -17.25 25.68
C GLY A 106 13.11 -17.99 26.69
N ILE A 107 11.79 -18.03 26.53
CA ILE A 107 10.85 -18.80 27.37
C ILE A 107 10.68 -20.25 26.84
N THR A 108 11.20 -20.56 25.64
CA THR A 108 10.93 -21.80 24.89
C THR A 108 12.14 -22.70 24.65
N GLN A 109 13.13 -22.72 25.55
CA GLN A 109 14.16 -23.77 25.58
C GLN A 109 13.82 -24.83 26.65
N PRO A 110 13.10 -25.92 26.32
CA PRO A 110 13.11 -27.11 27.17
C PRO A 110 14.46 -27.84 27.01
N SER A 111 15.11 -28.11 28.15
CA SER A 111 16.23 -29.06 28.29
C SER A 111 15.80 -30.51 28.08
#